data_AF-A0A370I200-F1
#
_entry.id   AF-A0A370I200-F1
#
_cell.length_a   1.000
_cell.length_b   1.000
_cell.length_c   1.000
_cell.angle_alpha   90.00
_cell.angle_beta   90.00
_cell.angle_gamma   90.00
#
_symmetry.space_group_name_H-M   'P 1'
#
loop_
_entity.id
_entity.type
_entity.pdbx_description
1 polymer ?
#
loop_
_entity_poly.entity_id
_entity_poly.type
_entity_poly.pdbx_seq_one_letter_code
_entity_poly.pdbx_strand_id
1 'polypeptide(L)' 'MAPEEVVTGFQSSIWPIGWPHEAPEHPLSVSEAHLTMQRHRGCLREECPRKQSAYQALVEAGRIRPDSSRAR' A
#
# COMPACT_ATOMS: atom_id res chain seq x y z
N MET A 1 -21.54 9.13 -47.06
CA MET A 1 -22.27 8.39 -46.01
C MET A 1 -21.23 7.97 -44.98
N ALA A 2 -21.07 8.74 -43.90
CA ALA A 2 -20.38 8.26 -42.72
C ALA A 2 -21.36 7.39 -41.93
N PRO A 3 -20.88 6.30 -41.31
CA PRO A 3 -21.00 6.25 -39.86
C PRO A 3 -19.65 5.87 -39.17
N GLU A 4 -19.15 6.69 -38.23
CA GLU A 4 -19.05 6.44 -36.76
C GLU A 4 -18.22 5.20 -36.36
N GLU A 5 -17.00 5.41 -35.87
CA GLU A 5 -16.27 4.42 -35.05
C GLU A 5 -15.56 5.15 -33.89
N VAL A 6 -16.35 5.31 -32.82
CA VAL A 6 -16.03 5.19 -31.39
C VAL A 6 -14.67 5.67 -30.85
N VAL A 7 -14.80 6.61 -29.90
CA VAL A 7 -13.89 7.11 -28.86
C VAL A 7 -12.88 6.09 -28.31
N THR A 8 -11.61 6.53 -28.34
CA THR A 8 -10.55 6.39 -27.33
C THR A 8 -10.58 5.14 -26.46
N GLY A 9 -9.87 4.10 -26.89
CA GLY A 9 -9.40 3.04 -25.99
C GLY A 9 -8.47 3.64 -24.94
N PHE A 10 -8.96 3.73 -23.70
CA PHE A 10 -8.15 4.02 -22.52
C PHE A 10 -6.99 3.03 -22.46
N GLN A 11 -5.77 3.54 -22.65
CA GLN A 11 -4.55 2.73 -22.57
C GLN A 11 -4.34 2.30 -21.12
N SER A 12 -4.90 1.15 -20.73
CA SER A 12 -4.72 0.48 -19.44
C SER A 12 -3.30 -0.08 -19.23
N SER A 13 -2.27 0.57 -19.78
CA SER A 13 -0.86 0.20 -19.53
C SER A 13 -0.32 0.84 -18.26
N ILE A 14 -1.18 1.06 -17.25
CA ILE A 14 -0.73 1.35 -15.88
C ILE A 14 -0.49 0.01 -15.21
N TRP A 15 0.63 -0.62 -15.53
CA TRP A 15 1.16 -1.70 -14.71
C TRP A 15 1.41 -1.11 -13.32
N PRO A 16 0.81 -1.65 -12.24
CA PRO A 16 1.05 -1.12 -10.91
C PRO A 16 2.54 -1.29 -10.59
N ILE A 17 3.23 -0.17 -10.43
CA ILE A 17 4.63 -0.13 -10.04
C ILE A 17 4.69 -0.73 -8.62
N GLY A 18 5.30 -1.91 -8.51
CA GLY A 18 5.44 -2.70 -7.29
C GLY A 18 4.37 -3.78 -7.13
N TRP A 19 4.80 -5.02 -6.89
CA TRP A 19 3.89 -6.09 -6.46
C TRP A 19 3.15 -5.59 -5.19
N PRO A 20 1.82 -5.74 -5.07
CA PRO A 20 1.05 -4.99 -4.08
C PRO A 20 1.49 -5.24 -2.64
N HIS A 21 2.16 -6.36 -2.35
CA HIS A 21 2.61 -6.74 -1.01
C HIS A 21 4.12 -6.56 -0.75
N GLU A 22 4.90 -6.18 -1.75
CA GLU A 22 6.35 -5.97 -1.59
C GLU A 22 6.67 -4.76 -0.69
N ALA A 23 7.81 -4.81 0.00
CA ALA A 23 8.24 -3.67 0.80
C ALA A 23 8.44 -2.44 -0.11
N PRO A 24 8.05 -1.24 0.35
CA PRO A 24 8.40 -0.02 -0.38
C PRO A 24 9.92 0.16 -0.41
N GLU A 25 10.44 0.69 -1.51
CA GLU A 25 11.87 0.99 -1.68
C GLU A 25 12.36 2.12 -0.75
N HIS A 26 11.42 2.89 -0.21
CA HIS A 26 11.68 4.03 0.66
C HIS A 26 10.83 3.95 1.94
N PRO A 27 11.31 4.54 3.05
CA PRO A 27 10.50 4.71 4.24
C PRO A 27 9.22 5.49 3.92
N LEU A 28 8.08 5.00 4.43
CA LEU A 28 6.80 5.67 4.24
C LEU A 28 6.70 6.88 5.17
N SER A 29 6.18 7.99 4.65
CA SER A 29 5.70 9.07 5.52
C SER A 29 4.52 8.59 6.36
N VAL A 30 4.21 9.30 7.45
CA VAL A 30 3.08 8.97 8.33
C VAL A 30 1.75 8.88 7.56
N SER A 31 1.52 9.80 6.63
CA SER A 31 0.31 9.83 5.80
C SER A 31 0.22 8.62 4.86
N GLU A 32 1.32 8.27 4.19
CA GLU A 32 1.39 7.09 3.32
C GLU A 32 1.24 5.79 4.11
N ALA A 33 1.81 5.74 5.32
CA ALA A 33 1.69 4.61 6.20
C ALA A 33 0.23 4.39 6.64
N HIS A 34 -0.50 5.46 6.98
CA HIS A 34 -1.94 5.37 7.26
C HIS A 34 -2.74 4.86 6.06
N LEU A 35 -2.50 5.40 4.86
CA LEU A 35 -3.18 4.96 3.64
C LEU A 35 -2.87 3.48 3.34
N THR A 36 -1.62 3.08 3.53
CA THR A 36 -1.18 1.69 3.35
C THR A 36 -1.88 0.76 4.33
N MET A 37 -1.97 1.13 5.61
CA MET A 37 -2.71 0.33 6.60
C MET A 37 -4.21 0.20 6.27
N GLN A 38 -4.81 1.22 5.64
CA GLN A 38 -6.19 1.16 5.17
C GLN A 38 -6.36 0.25 3.96
N ARG A 39 -5.45 0.31 2.98
CA ARG A 39 -5.47 -0.53 1.78
C ARG A 39 -5.20 -2.00 2.11
N HIS A 40 -4.31 -2.28 3.06
CA HIS A 40 -3.90 -3.62 3.48
C HIS A 40 -4.63 -4.12 4.74
N ARG A 41 -5.90 -3.71 4.94
CA ARG A 41 -6.71 -4.18 6.07
C ARG A 41 -6.83 -5.71 6.10
N GLY A 42 -6.98 -6.34 4.93
CA GLY A 42 -7.09 -7.80 4.79
C GLY A 42 -5.78 -8.58 4.90
N CYS A 43 -4.62 -7.91 4.89
CA CYS A 43 -3.33 -8.60 4.99
C CYS A 43 -2.96 -8.87 6.45
N LEU A 44 -2.25 -9.98 6.70
CA LEU A 44 -1.51 -10.13 7.95
C LEU A 44 -0.23 -9.29 7.90
N ARG A 45 0.19 -8.74 9.04
CA ARG A 45 1.39 -7.88 9.13
C ARG A 45 2.65 -8.68 8.78
N GLU A 46 2.72 -9.93 9.19
CA GLU A 46 3.86 -10.83 9.00
C GLU A 46 3.98 -11.37 7.57
N GLU A 47 2.90 -11.34 6.80
CA GLU A 47 2.84 -11.87 5.43
C GLU A 47 2.87 -10.77 4.36
N CYS A 48 2.76 -9.50 4.77
CA CYS A 48 2.73 -8.35 3.87
C CYS A 48 3.83 -7.36 4.26
N PRO A 49 5.02 -7.45 3.63
CA PRO A 49 6.11 -6.52 3.84
C PRO A 49 5.69 -5.05 3.73
N ARG A 50 4.82 -4.69 2.78
CA ARG A 50 4.29 -3.33 2.68
C ARG A 50 3.53 -2.87 3.93
N LYS A 51 2.70 -3.76 4.50
CA LYS A 51 1.96 -3.50 5.76
C LYS A 51 2.92 -3.42 6.95
N GLN A 52 3.95 -4.27 6.97
CA GLN A 52 4.97 -4.24 8.01
C GLN A 52 5.73 -2.91 8.02
N SER A 53 6.17 -2.42 6.86
CA SER A 53 6.85 -1.12 6.74
C SER A 53 5.96 0.03 7.17
N ALA A 54 4.67 0.02 6.81
CA ALA A 54 3.71 1.02 7.28
C ALA A 54 3.49 0.97 8.80
N TYR A 55 3.40 -0.24 9.37
CA TYR A 55 3.30 -0.41 10.81
C TYR A 55 4.53 0.17 11.53
N GLN A 56 5.73 -0.16 11.06
CA GLN A 56 6.99 0.35 11.62
C GLN A 56 7.07 1.87 11.56
N ALA A 57 6.75 2.49 10.42
CA ALA A 57 6.75 3.95 10.27
C ALA A 57 5.79 4.63 11.28
N LEU A 58 4.62 4.02 11.54
CA LEU A 58 3.67 4.55 12.53
C LEU A 58 4.13 4.32 13.97
N VAL A 59 4.88 3.25 14.25
CA VAL A 59 5.49 3.03 15.57
C VAL A 59 6.60 4.05 15.83
N GLU A 60 7.50 4.26 14.86
CA GLU A 60 8.58 5.23 14.94
C GLU A 60 8.04 6.66 15.12
N ALA A 61 6.97 7.00 14.42
CA ALA A 61 6.28 8.28 14.56
C ALA A 61 5.41 8.40 15.84
N GLY A 62 5.40 7.39 16.71
CA GLY A 62 4.62 7.38 17.95
C GLY A 62 3.09 7.31 17.78
N ARG A 63 2.60 6.94 16.58
CA ARG A 63 1.16 6.82 16.25
C ARG A 63 0.58 5.46 16.61
N ILE A 64 1.42 4.44 16.67
CA ILE A 64 1.07 3.12 17.15
C ILE A 64 2.02 2.77 18.30
N ARG A 65 1.45 2.37 19.44
CA ARG A 65 2.22 1.76 20.51
C ARG A 65 2.08 0.24 20.37
N PRO A 66 3.15 -0.50 20.04
CA PRO A 66 3.08 -1.96 20.00
C PRO A 66 2.72 -2.47 21.39
N ASP A 67 1.75 -3.39 21.43
CA ASP A 67 1.47 -4.12 22.66
C ASP A 67 2.64 -5.08 22.90
N SER A 68 3.55 -4.69 23.79
CA SER A 68 4.75 -5.44 24.14
C SER A 68 4.44 -6.81 24.74
N SER A 69 3.19 -7.06 25.15
CA SER A 69 2.74 -8.39 25.62
C SER A 69 2.54 -9.39 24.48
N ARG A 70 2.47 -8.93 23.23
CA ARG A 70 2.20 -9.74 22.03
C ARG A 70 3.34 -9.69 21.00
N ALA A 71 4.56 -9.41 21.44
CA ALA A 71 5.74 -9.59 20.60
C ALA A 71 6.04 -11.09 20.48
N ARG A 72 5.90 -11.64 19.28
CA ARG A 72 6.40 -12.97 18.87
C ARG A 72 7.09 -12.83 17.53
#